data_AF-A0A2U1AME1-F1
#
_entry.id   AF-A0A2U1AME1-F1
#
_cell.length_a   1.000
_cell.length_b   1.000
_cell.length_c   1.000
_cell.angle_alpha   90.00
_cell.angle_beta   90.00
_cell.angle_gamma   90.00
#
_symmetry.space_group_name_H-M   'P 1'
#
loop_
_entity.id
_entity.type
_entity.pdbx_description
1 polymer ?
#
loop_
_entity_poly.entity_id
_entity_poly.type
_entity_poly.pdbx_seq_one_letter_code
_entity_poly.pdbx_strand_id
1 'polypeptide(L)'
;MKVHASALTLLHWLAQRESASVSEMTASGLMSSREASDVVRYAMRNGAAERVNKGPSARGSARYRSTGVPLPEPRTAPAGASFEGLLSAWGIAQEPPELPAVRTRVYQIEDVGQDSRGDAGLGKQNLND
;
A
#
# COMPACT_ATOMS: atom_id res chain seq x y z
N MET A 1 17.05 1.49 -8.06
CA MET A 1 17.32 1.86 -9.46
C MET A 1 18.35 0.96 -10.16
N LYS A 2 19.45 0.54 -9.50
CA LYS A 2 20.50 -0.31 -10.13
C LYS A 2 19.98 -1.59 -10.80
N VAL A 3 19.06 -2.32 -10.16
CA VAL A 3 18.53 -3.60 -10.69
C VAL A 3 17.79 -3.43 -12.02
N HIS A 4 17.10 -2.32 -12.24
CA HIS A 4 16.38 -2.08 -13.50
C HIS A 4 17.36 -1.88 -14.67
N ALA A 5 18.40 -1.06 -14.47
CA ALA A 5 19.45 -0.86 -15.48
C ALA A 5 20.19 -2.18 -15.78
N SER A 6 20.59 -2.94 -14.75
CA SER A 6 21.20 -4.26 -14.94
C SER A 6 20.26 -5.24 -15.66
N ALA A 7 18.94 -5.13 -15.45
CA ALA A 7 17.94 -5.93 -16.14
C ALA A 7 17.81 -5.58 -17.62
N LEU A 8 17.84 -4.30 -17.99
CA LEU A 8 17.88 -3.89 -19.40
C LEU A 8 19.13 -4.45 -20.10
N THR A 9 20.30 -4.37 -19.45
CA THR A 9 21.54 -4.95 -19.96
C THR A 9 21.43 -6.47 -20.12
N LEU A 10 20.85 -7.18 -19.14
CA LEU A 10 20.60 -8.61 -19.23
C LEU A 10 19.68 -8.95 -20.42
N LEU A 11 18.59 -8.22 -20.60
CA LEU A 11 17.61 -8.48 -21.65
C LEU A 11 18.20 -8.23 -23.04
N HIS A 12 19.00 -7.18 -23.20
CA HIS A 12 19.71 -6.93 -24.45
C HIS A 12 20.69 -8.06 -24.77
N TRP A 13 21.42 -8.55 -23.77
CA TRP A 13 22.34 -9.67 -23.93
C TRP A 13 21.60 -11.00 -24.22
N LEU A 14 20.46 -11.23 -23.57
CA LEU A 14 19.61 -12.40 -23.82
C LEU A 14 18.96 -12.36 -25.20
N ALA A 15 18.60 -11.19 -25.72
CA ALA A 15 17.98 -11.04 -27.04
C ALA A 15 18.88 -11.52 -28.20
N GLN A 16 20.19 -11.60 -27.97
CA GLN A 16 21.16 -12.11 -28.95
C GLN A 16 21.29 -13.64 -28.93
N ARG A 17 20.53 -14.33 -28.06
CA ARG A 17 20.69 -15.76 -27.75
C ARG A 17 19.33 -16.43 -27.61
N GLU A 18 19.29 -17.74 -27.81
CA GLU A 18 18.05 -18.50 -27.62
C GLU A 18 17.68 -18.65 -26.12
N SER A 19 18.64 -19.02 -25.27
CA SER A 19 18.49 -19.07 -23.82
C SER A 19 19.84 -19.12 -23.10
N ALA A 20 19.87 -18.66 -21.84
CA ALA A 20 21.07 -18.73 -21.01
C ALA A 20 20.78 -19.11 -19.54
N SER A 21 21.75 -19.73 -18.88
CA SER A 21 21.73 -20.02 -17.44
C SER A 21 22.43 -18.94 -16.63
N VAL A 22 22.22 -18.92 -15.30
CA VAL A 22 22.90 -17.98 -14.38
C VAL A 22 24.43 -18.14 -14.43
N SER A 23 24.93 -19.36 -14.62
CA SER A 23 26.38 -19.60 -14.72
C SER A 23 26.95 -19.02 -16.02
N GLU A 24 26.23 -19.12 -17.14
CA GLU A 24 26.63 -18.50 -18.41
C GLU A 24 26.58 -16.97 -18.33
N MET A 25 25.57 -16.40 -17.65
CA MET A 25 25.51 -14.96 -17.37
C MET A 25 26.73 -14.50 -16.54
N THR A 26 27.12 -15.28 -15.53
CA THR A 26 28.29 -14.97 -14.70
C THR A 26 29.59 -15.12 -15.48
N ALA A 27 29.73 -16.19 -16.27
CA ALA A 27 30.90 -16.47 -17.10
C ALA A 27 31.10 -15.42 -18.21
N SER A 28 30.02 -14.79 -18.67
CA SER A 28 30.11 -13.68 -19.63
C SER A 28 30.70 -12.39 -19.04
N GLY A 29 30.89 -12.32 -17.72
CA GLY A 29 31.35 -11.11 -17.03
C GLY A 29 30.29 -10.01 -16.90
N LEU A 30 29.04 -10.26 -17.34
CA LEU A 30 27.97 -9.27 -17.33
C LEU A 30 27.61 -8.81 -15.92
N MET A 31 27.60 -9.75 -14.96
CA MET A 31 27.28 -9.50 -13.56
C MET A 31 27.68 -10.67 -12.67
N SER A 32 27.74 -10.44 -11.36
CA SER A 32 27.99 -11.50 -10.37
C SER A 32 26.84 -12.51 -10.31
N SER A 33 27.08 -13.73 -9.80
CA SER A 33 26.04 -14.76 -9.64
C SER A 33 24.83 -14.29 -8.80
N ARG A 34 25.09 -13.51 -7.74
CA ARG A 34 24.03 -12.92 -6.91
C ARG A 34 23.21 -11.90 -7.70
N GLU A 35 23.88 -10.98 -8.40
CA GLU A 35 23.22 -9.97 -9.21
C GLU A 35 22.43 -10.61 -10.37
N ALA A 36 23.00 -11.62 -11.05
CA ALA A 36 22.30 -12.39 -12.06
C ALA A 36 21.00 -13.00 -11.55
N SER A 37 21.04 -13.64 -10.37
CA SER A 37 19.86 -14.23 -9.76
C SER A 37 18.78 -13.19 -9.43
N ASP A 38 19.18 -12.04 -8.89
CA ASP A 38 18.25 -10.97 -8.52
C ASP A 38 17.65 -10.28 -9.74
N VAL A 39 18.46 -10.01 -10.76
CA VAL A 39 18.05 -9.40 -12.03
C VAL A 39 17.13 -10.34 -12.81
N VAL A 40 17.44 -11.65 -12.87
CA VAL A 40 16.56 -12.65 -13.51
C VAL A 40 15.21 -12.71 -12.79
N ARG A 41 15.20 -12.73 -11.45
CA ARG A 41 13.95 -12.73 -10.67
C ARG A 41 13.13 -11.47 -10.94
N TYR A 42 13.78 -10.31 -11.01
CA TYR A 42 13.13 -9.04 -11.35
C TYR A 42 12.56 -9.06 -12.78
N ALA A 43 13.33 -9.50 -13.77
CA ALA A 43 12.87 -9.58 -15.17
C ALA A 43 11.69 -10.55 -15.33
N MET A 44 11.76 -11.72 -14.68
CA MET A 44 10.65 -12.68 -14.66
C MET A 44 9.39 -12.13 -14.00
N ARG A 45 9.53 -11.43 -12.86
CA ARG A 45 8.39 -10.84 -12.15
C ARG A 45 7.64 -9.82 -13.02
N ASN A 46 8.35 -9.13 -13.90
CA ASN A 46 7.78 -8.16 -14.84
C ASN A 46 7.45 -8.78 -16.22
N GLY A 47 7.56 -10.10 -16.38
CA GLY A 47 7.23 -10.79 -17.63
C GLY A 47 8.24 -10.58 -18.78
N ALA A 48 9.34 -9.87 -18.54
CA ALA A 48 10.36 -9.56 -19.56
C ALA A 48 11.31 -10.73 -19.85
N ALA A 49 11.37 -11.72 -18.94
CA ALA A 49 12.11 -12.96 -19.12
C ALA A 49 11.28 -14.16 -18.67
N GLU A 50 11.54 -15.32 -19.24
CA GLU A 50 10.89 -16.56 -18.84
C GLU A 50 11.87 -17.74 -18.76
N ARG A 51 11.48 -18.75 -17.98
CA ARG A 51 12.23 -20.00 -17.86
C ARG A 51 11.79 -20.98 -18.94
N VAL A 52 12.75 -21.50 -19.70
CA VAL A 52 12.53 -22.35 -20.88
C VAL A 52 12.37 -23.83 -20.50
N ASN A 53 13.11 -24.32 -19.50
CA ASN A 53 13.01 -25.71 -19.05
C ASN A 53 11.95 -25.88 -17.95
N LYS A 54 10.67 -25.90 -18.35
CA LYS A 54 9.53 -26.25 -17.49
C LYS A 54 9.22 -27.75 -17.64
N GLY A 55 9.59 -28.56 -16.64
CA GLY A 55 9.20 -29.97 -16.58
C GLY A 55 9.73 -30.68 -15.34
N PRO A 56 9.08 -31.77 -14.88
CA PRO A 56 9.49 -32.56 -13.71
C PRO A 56 10.86 -33.25 -13.91
N SER A 57 11.35 -33.32 -15.15
CA SER A 57 12.68 -33.84 -15.54
C SER A 57 13.65 -32.72 -15.96
N ALA A 58 13.52 -31.50 -15.43
CA ALA A 58 14.53 -30.45 -15.62
C ALA A 58 15.78 -30.77 -14.77
N ARG A 59 16.45 -31.89 -15.08
CA ARG A 59 17.71 -32.33 -14.46
C ARG A 59 18.85 -31.51 -15.08
N GLY A 60 18.90 -30.23 -14.74
CA GLY A 60 19.87 -29.26 -15.27
C GLY A 60 19.63 -27.86 -14.70
N SER A 61 20.61 -26.97 -14.88
CA SER A 61 20.48 -25.57 -14.45
C SER A 61 19.31 -24.89 -15.17
N ALA A 62 18.57 -24.03 -14.47
CA ALA A 62 17.48 -23.26 -15.05
C ALA A 62 18.02 -22.38 -16.19
N ARG A 63 17.35 -22.42 -17.35
CA ARG A 63 17.67 -21.58 -18.52
C ARG A 63 16.57 -20.56 -18.74
N TYR A 64 16.96 -19.34 -19.07
CA TYR A 64 16.11 -18.17 -19.20
C TYR A 64 16.23 -17.58 -20.60
N ARG A 65 15.13 -17.08 -21.15
CA ARG A 65 15.10 -16.31 -22.40
C ARG A 65 14.36 -15.00 -22.24
N SER A 66 14.66 -14.01 -23.07
CA SER A 66 13.89 -12.78 -23.17
C SER A 66 12.56 -13.04 -23.87
N THR A 67 11.47 -12.44 -23.39
CA THR A 67 10.14 -12.56 -24.01
C THR A 67 9.84 -11.44 -25.02
N GLY A 68 10.68 -10.40 -25.06
CA GLY A 68 10.43 -9.18 -25.84
C GLY A 68 9.48 -8.19 -25.16
N VAL A 69 8.89 -8.54 -24.01
CA VAL A 69 8.08 -7.61 -23.21
C VAL A 69 9.01 -6.57 -22.57
N PRO A 70 8.77 -5.27 -22.78
CA PRO A 70 9.60 -4.22 -22.19
C PRO A 70 9.44 -4.19 -20.67
N LEU A 71 10.51 -3.86 -19.96
CA LEU A 71 10.42 -3.60 -18.52
C LEU A 71 9.63 -2.31 -18.28
N PRO A 72 8.75 -2.27 -17.26
CA PRO A 72 8.05 -1.06 -16.90
C PRO A 72 9.06 0.02 -16.48
N GLU A 73 8.84 1.26 -16.92
CA GLU A 73 9.71 2.37 -16.54
C GLU A 73 9.79 2.47 -15.01
N PRO A 74 11.00 2.67 -14.44
CA PRO A 74 11.14 2.87 -13.02
C PRO A 74 10.33 4.10 -12.65
N ARG A 75 9.41 3.97 -11.69
CA ARG A 75 8.68 5.12 -11.16
C ARG A 75 9.71 6.14 -10.67
N THR A 76 9.82 7.25 -11.39
CA THR A 76 10.85 8.28 -11.18
C THR A 76 10.62 9.07 -9.91
N ALA A 77 9.41 9.01 -9.37
CA ALA A 77 9.10 9.53 -8.06
C ALA A 77 9.05 8.38 -7.06
N PRO A 78 9.67 8.49 -5.86
CA PRO A 78 8.86 8.14 -4.73
C PRO A 78 7.64 9.06 -4.88
N ALA A 79 6.49 8.51 -5.30
CA ALA A 79 5.27 9.07 -4.75
C ALA A 79 5.54 8.95 -3.27
N GLY A 80 6.03 10.03 -2.64
CA GLY A 80 6.20 10.07 -1.22
C GLY A 80 4.87 9.58 -0.73
N ALA A 81 4.85 8.45 -0.03
CA ALA A 81 3.66 7.99 0.63
C ALA A 81 3.37 9.08 1.67
N SER A 82 2.77 10.17 1.22
CA SER A 82 2.40 11.30 2.00
C SER A 82 1.02 10.96 2.51
N PHE A 83 0.81 11.26 3.78
CA PHE A 83 -0.49 11.13 4.39
C PHE A 83 -1.56 11.84 3.53
N GLU A 84 -1.23 13.02 3.01
CA GLU A 84 -2.09 13.78 2.09
C GLU A 84 -2.41 13.07 0.77
N GLY A 85 -1.43 12.38 0.19
CA GLY A 85 -1.65 11.57 -1.01
C GLY A 85 -2.58 10.38 -0.75
N LEU A 86 -2.50 9.80 0.46
CA LEU A 86 -3.42 8.73 0.88
C LEU A 86 -4.83 9.26 1.13
N LEU A 87 -4.98 10.40 1.82
CA LEU A 87 -6.28 11.05 2.04
C LEU A 87 -6.97 11.36 0.71
N SER A 88 -6.22 11.92 -0.24
CA SER A 88 -6.72 12.24 -1.58
C SER A 88 -7.13 10.98 -2.36
N ALA A 89 -6.35 9.89 -2.29
CA ALA A 89 -6.67 8.64 -2.95
C ALA A 89 -7.94 7.96 -2.38
N TRP A 90 -8.27 8.22 -1.12
CA TRP A 90 -9.52 7.78 -0.49
C TRP A 90 -10.69 8.76 -0.68
N GLY A 91 -10.48 9.88 -1.36
CA GLY A 91 -11.50 10.89 -1.58
C GLY A 91 -11.86 11.70 -0.33
N ILE A 92 -10.98 11.70 0.68
CA ILE A 92 -11.13 12.55 1.86
C ILE A 92 -10.70 13.96 1.45
N ALA A 93 -11.66 14.89 1.44
CA ALA A 93 -11.38 16.29 1.17
C ALA A 93 -10.47 16.86 2.27
N GLN A 94 -9.37 17.50 1.87
CA GLN A 94 -8.47 18.20 2.80
C GLN A 94 -9.16 19.41 3.43
N GLU A 95 -10.04 20.05 2.67
CA GLU A 95 -10.90 21.13 3.17
C GLU A 95 -12.28 20.54 3.49
N PRO A 96 -12.73 20.63 4.76
CA PRO A 96 -14.07 20.23 5.12
C PRO A 96 -15.09 21.04 4.31
N PRO A 97 -16.11 20.40 3.72
CA PRO A 97 -17.18 21.14 3.05
C PRO A 97 -17.90 22.02 4.08
N GLU A 98 -18.19 23.26 3.71
CA GLU A 98 -19.00 24.15 4.54
C GLU A 98 -20.42 23.59 4.63
N LEU A 99 -20.75 23.01 5.78
CA LEU A 99 -22.10 22.56 6.07
C LEU A 99 -22.90 23.74 6.65
N PRO A 100 -24.14 23.98 6.16
CA PRO A 100 -24.99 24.99 6.76
C PRO A 100 -25.20 24.65 8.23
N ALA A 101 -24.99 25.64 9.10
CA ALA A 101 -25.25 25.51 10.53
C ALA A 101 -26.74 25.25 10.76
N VAL A 102 -27.12 23.98 10.85
CA VAL A 102 -28.47 23.58 11.23
C VAL A 102 -28.62 23.94 12.71
N ARG A 103 -29.59 24.82 13.02
CA ARG A 103 -29.98 25.09 14.40
C ARG A 103 -30.45 23.78 15.04
N THR A 104 -29.59 23.17 15.84
CA THR A 104 -29.97 22.06 16.72
C THR A 104 -30.91 22.62 17.78
N ARG A 105 -32.18 22.23 17.70
CA ARG A 105 -33.12 22.46 18.81
C ARG A 105 -32.73 21.49 19.92
N VAL A 106 -32.10 22.02 20.96
CA VAL A 106 -31.89 21.28 22.20
C VAL A 106 -33.26 21.14 22.86
N TYR A 107 -33.83 19.93 22.82
CA TYR A 107 -34.95 19.59 23.67
C TYR A 107 -34.41 19.49 25.10
N GLN A 108 -34.65 20.54 25.90
CA GLN A 108 -34.49 20.42 27.35
C GLN A 108 -35.64 19.55 27.83
N ILE A 109 -35.32 18.35 28.31
CA ILE A 109 -36.28 17.53 29.04
C ILE A 109 -36.38 18.19 30.41
N GLU A 110 -37.51 18.84 30.67
CA GLU A 110 -37.82 19.35 32.01
C GLU A 110 -37.93 18.14 32.94
N ASP A 111 -37.02 18.06 33.91
CA ASP A 111 -37.11 17.11 35.02
C ASP A 111 -38.25 17.58 35.93
N VAL A 112 -39.48 17.16 35.59
CA VAL A 112 -40.64 17.36 36.44
C VAL A 112 -40.47 16.45 37.65
N GLY A 113 -39.74 16.98 38.64
CA GLY A 113 -39.68 16.45 40.00
C GLY A 113 -41.09 16.35 40.54
N GLN A 114 -41.63 15.14 40.50
CA GLN A 114 -42.95 14.80 40.95
C GLN A 114 -42.97 14.86 42.48
N ASP A 115 -43.32 16.02 43.04
CA ASP A 115 -43.68 16.19 44.44
C ASP A 115 -44.85 15.25 44.78
N SER A 116 -44.57 14.16 45.48
CA SER A 116 -45.59 13.26 46.02
C SER A 116 -45.04 12.39 47.14
N ARG A 117 -45.00 12.94 48.36
CA ARG A 117 -45.13 12.29 49.69
C ARG A 117 -44.66 13.32 50.72
N GLY A 118 -45.51 13.89 51.57
CA GLY A 118 -46.50 13.24 52.42
C GLY A 118 -46.15 13.63 53.87
N ASP A 119 -46.90 14.59 54.40
CA ASP A 119 -47.32 14.76 55.80
C ASP A 119 -46.38 14.35 56.95
N ALA A 120 -45.95 15.32 57.77
CA ALA A 120 -46.18 15.33 59.23
C ALA A 120 -45.42 16.47 59.96
N GLY A 121 -46.17 17.39 60.58
CA GLY A 121 -45.96 17.75 62.00
C GLY A 121 -44.97 18.87 62.42
N LEU A 122 -45.57 19.88 63.07
CA LEU A 122 -45.13 20.61 64.28
C LEU A 122 -44.21 21.86 64.15
N GLY A 123 -44.85 23.02 64.24
CA GLY A 123 -44.68 23.95 65.37
C GLY A 123 -43.59 25.03 65.27
N LYS A 124 -44.00 26.30 65.25
CA LYS A 124 -44.00 27.18 66.45
C LYS A 124 -44.54 28.57 66.11
N GLN A 125 -45.32 29.07 67.06
CA GLN A 125 -45.90 30.41 67.15
C GLN A 125 -44.80 31.45 67.34
N ASN A 126 -44.99 32.67 66.82
CA ASN A 126 -44.49 33.89 67.44
C ASN A 126 -45.52 34.99 67.24
N LEU A 127 -46.22 35.27 68.33
CA LEU A 127 -47.09 36.40 68.56
C LEU A 127 -46.24 37.43 69.32
N ASN A 128 -46.07 38.63 68.76
CA ASN A 128 -45.57 39.80 69.51
C ASN A 128 -46.72 40.81 69.60
N ASP A 129 -47.27 40.96 70.80
CA ASP A 129 -47.43 42.22 71.53
C ASP A 129 -47.31 41.92 73.03
#